data_AF-A0A257Q0S2-F1
#
_entry.id   AF-A0A257Q0S2-F1
#
_cell.length_a   1.000
_cell.length_b   1.000
_cell.length_c   1.000
_cell.angle_alpha   90.00
_cell.angle_beta   90.00
_cell.angle_gamma   90.00
#
_symmetry.space_group_name_H-M   'P 1'
#
loop_
_entity.id
_entity.type
_entity.pdbx_description
1 polymer ?
#
loop_
_entity_poly.entity_id
_entity_poly.type
_entity_poly.pdbx_seq_one_letter_code
_entity_poly.pdbx_strand_id
1 'polypeptide(L)'
;DEIPAVMARQAILVSERCKQADIVISTALIPGRPAPTLITEETVQAMKPGSVIVDLAVERGGNCPLSEKDKVVNKHGVSLIGYSNLPAMVATDASALYARNVRPCMSASMWYGMSPPRCTRR
;
A
#
# COMPACT_ATOMS: atom_id res chain seq x y z
N ASP A 1 0.22 -25.43 -5.82
CA ASP A 1 1.53 -25.39 -5.14
C ASP A 1 2.55 -24.36 -5.67
N GLU A 2 2.22 -23.50 -6.64
CA GLU A 2 3.20 -22.52 -7.19
C GLU A 2 3.28 -21.18 -6.44
N ILE A 3 2.17 -20.71 -5.84
CA ILE A 3 2.09 -19.38 -5.18
C ILE A 3 3.12 -19.21 -4.04
N PRO A 4 3.37 -20.21 -3.16
CA PRO A 4 4.36 -20.08 -2.09
C PRO A 4 5.80 -19.96 -2.62
N ALA A 5 6.14 -20.68 -3.69
CA ALA A 5 7.48 -20.70 -4.27
C ALA A 5 7.84 -19.36 -4.95
N VAL A 6 6.87 -18.73 -5.61
CA VAL A 6 7.05 -17.41 -6.23
C VAL A 6 7.28 -16.34 -5.16
N MET A 7 6.51 -16.36 -4.07
CA MET A 7 6.68 -15.40 -2.97
C MET A 7 8.04 -15.54 -2.27
N ALA A 8 8.51 -16.77 -2.05
CA ALA A 8 9.83 -17.01 -1.45
C ALA A 8 10.97 -16.46 -2.33
N ARG A 9 10.91 -16.70 -3.65
CA ARG A 9 11.89 -16.13 -4.60
C ARG A 9 11.83 -14.60 -4.63
N GLN A 10 10.63 -14.03 -4.60
CA GLN A 10 10.44 -12.60 -4.58
C GLN A 10 11.01 -11.97 -3.29
N ALA A 11 10.80 -12.59 -2.13
CA ALA A 11 11.36 -12.11 -0.87
C ALA A 11 12.90 -12.07 -0.88
N ILE A 12 13.54 -13.10 -1.44
CA ILE A 12 15.01 -13.14 -1.59
C ILE A 12 15.49 -11.99 -2.48
N LEU A 13 14.90 -11.84 -3.67
CA LEU A 13 15.26 -10.77 -4.61
C LEU A 13 15.01 -9.38 -4.00
N VAL A 14 13.90 -9.20 -3.29
CA VAL A 14 13.59 -7.95 -2.60
C VAL A 14 14.63 -7.65 -1.52
N SER A 15 15.05 -8.65 -0.73
CA SER A 15 16.08 -8.48 0.30
C SER A 15 17.41 -8.02 -0.29
N GLU A 16 17.86 -8.63 -1.39
CA GLU A 16 19.09 -8.23 -2.08
C GLU A 16 19.05 -6.79 -2.59
N ARG A 17 17.89 -6.36 -3.12
CA ARG A 17 17.69 -4.98 -3.59
C ARG A 17 17.59 -3.99 -2.43
N CYS A 18 16.92 -4.35 -1.35
CA CYS A 18 16.77 -3.48 -0.18
C CYS A 18 18.13 -3.14 0.45
N LYS A 19 19.08 -4.08 0.49
CA LYS A 19 20.44 -3.83 1.00
C LYS A 19 21.20 -2.73 0.24
N GLN A 20 20.92 -2.58 -1.05
CA GLN A 20 21.58 -1.61 -1.92
C GLN A 20 20.87 -0.25 -1.92
N ALA A 21 19.58 -0.24 -1.59
CA ALA A 21 18.71 0.92 -1.67
C ALA A 21 18.80 1.83 -0.43
N ASP A 22 18.69 3.13 -0.66
CA ASP A 22 18.65 4.14 0.40
C ASP A 22 17.21 4.44 0.83
N ILE A 23 16.24 4.31 -0.10
CA ILE A 23 14.80 4.50 0.16
C ILE A 23 14.03 3.30 -0.38
N VAL A 24 13.17 2.70 0.45
CA VAL A 24 12.32 1.57 0.08
C VAL A 24 10.86 1.91 0.39
N ILE A 25 9.97 1.73 -0.60
CA ILE A 25 8.53 1.93 -0.43
C ILE A 25 7.84 0.58 -0.62
N SER A 26 7.11 0.11 0.39
CA SER A 26 6.40 -1.17 0.36
C SER A 26 4.88 -0.96 0.33
N THR A 27 4.24 -1.50 -0.70
CA THR A 27 2.80 -1.29 -0.99
C THR A 27 2.04 -2.59 -1.21
N ALA A 28 2.66 -3.74 -0.90
CA ALA A 28 2.03 -5.04 -1.16
C ALA A 28 0.87 -5.24 -0.17
N LEU A 29 -0.35 -5.15 -0.67
CA LEU A 29 -1.58 -5.36 0.09
C LEU A 29 -2.49 -6.31 -0.67
N ILE A 30 -2.83 -7.44 -0.05
CA ILE A 30 -3.80 -8.38 -0.61
C ILE A 30 -5.15 -8.14 0.09
N PRO A 31 -6.23 -7.83 -0.65
CA PRO A 31 -7.56 -7.69 -0.06
C PRO A 31 -7.99 -8.93 0.72
N GLY A 32 -8.39 -8.76 1.99
CA GLY A 32 -8.89 -9.86 2.83
C GLY A 32 -7.83 -10.80 3.42
N ARG A 33 -6.54 -10.53 3.23
CA ARG A 33 -5.44 -11.30 3.85
C ARG A 33 -4.48 -10.36 4.61
N PRO A 34 -3.75 -10.87 5.62
CA PRO A 34 -2.65 -10.11 6.22
C PRO A 34 -1.61 -9.77 5.16
N ALA A 35 -0.92 -8.64 5.34
CA ALA A 35 0.18 -8.26 4.48
C ALA A 35 1.29 -9.33 4.53
N PRO A 36 1.88 -9.70 3.39
CA PRO A 36 2.99 -10.65 3.37
C PRO A 36 4.26 -10.01 3.93
N THR A 37 4.97 -10.71 4.81
CA THR A 37 6.26 -10.25 5.33
C THR A 37 7.34 -10.38 4.25
N LEU A 38 7.61 -9.29 3.52
CA LEU A 38 8.62 -9.25 2.45
C LEU A 38 9.96 -8.70 2.94
N ILE A 39 9.95 -7.85 3.96
CA ILE A 39 11.15 -7.23 4.51
C ILE A 39 11.36 -7.78 5.92
N THR A 40 12.31 -8.70 6.06
CA THR A 40 12.69 -9.28 7.36
C THR A 40 13.52 -8.30 8.17
N GLU A 41 13.57 -8.49 9.49
CA GLU A 41 14.43 -7.71 10.40
C GLU A 41 15.91 -7.77 9.97
N GLU A 42 16.38 -8.95 9.56
CA GLU A 42 17.72 -9.15 8.99
C GLU A 42 17.99 -8.28 7.76
N THR A 43 16.96 -8.10 6.92
CA THR A 43 17.06 -7.24 5.73
C THR A 43 17.22 -5.78 6.15
N VAL A 44 16.46 -5.32 7.16
CA VAL A 44 16.56 -3.94 7.69
C VAL A 44 17.93 -3.69 8.31
N GLN A 45 18.47 -4.65 9.08
CA GLN A 45 19.81 -4.55 9.66
C GLN A 45 20.93 -4.49 8.61
N ALA A 46 20.74 -5.16 7.48
CA ALA A 46 21.70 -5.17 6.38
C ALA A 46 21.59 -3.95 5.45
N MET A 47 20.64 -3.03 5.69
CA MET A 47 20.57 -1.76 4.96
C MET A 47 21.62 -0.78 5.47
N LYS A 48 21.90 0.25 4.66
CA LYS A 48 22.79 1.32 5.06
C LYS A 48 22.16 2.12 6.23
N PRO A 49 22.96 2.54 7.22
CA PRO A 49 22.48 3.44 8.26
C PRO A 49 22.09 4.78 7.63
N GLY A 50 20.92 5.30 7.99
CA GLY A 50 20.30 6.49 7.40
C GLY A 50 19.26 6.18 6.33
N SER A 51 19.11 4.92 5.90
CA SER A 51 18.06 4.54 4.95
C SER A 51 16.65 4.77 5.51
N VAL A 52 15.68 4.91 4.61
CA VAL A 52 14.26 5.13 4.96
C VAL A 52 13.38 4.06 4.34
N ILE A 53 12.52 3.46 5.16
CA ILE A 53 11.48 2.53 4.72
C ILE A 53 10.12 3.19 4.92
N VAL A 54 9.33 3.28 3.85
CA VAL A 54 7.94 3.73 3.89
C VAL A 54 7.05 2.51 3.69
N ASP A 55 6.31 2.13 4.73
CA ASP A 55 5.39 0.99 4.69
C ASP A 55 3.95 1.48 4.62
N LEU A 56 3.31 1.24 3.47
CA LEU A 56 1.91 1.63 3.23
C LEU A 56 0.93 0.55 3.70
N ALA A 57 1.40 -0.66 4.01
CA ALA A 57 0.56 -1.79 4.38
C ALA A 57 0.41 -1.94 5.91
N VAL A 58 0.87 -0.96 6.70
CA VAL A 58 0.89 -1.01 8.17
C VAL A 58 -0.52 -1.13 8.77
N GLU A 59 -1.56 -0.68 8.06
CA GLU A 59 -2.95 -0.90 8.48
C GLU A 59 -3.31 -2.39 8.61
N ARG A 60 -2.67 -3.26 7.81
CA ARG A 60 -2.96 -4.71 7.75
C ARG A 60 -1.81 -5.60 8.17
N GLY A 61 -0.96 -5.11 9.08
CA GLY A 61 0.16 -5.84 9.65
C GLY A 61 1.54 -5.47 9.10
N GLY A 62 1.61 -4.68 8.02
CA GLY A 62 2.86 -4.19 7.45
C GLY A 62 3.63 -5.24 6.65
N ASN A 63 4.42 -4.77 5.68
CA ASN A 63 5.38 -5.64 4.98
C ASN A 63 6.66 -5.83 5.79
N CYS A 64 6.95 -4.90 6.70
CA CYS A 64 8.05 -4.98 7.65
C CYS A 64 7.50 -5.17 9.08
N PRO A 65 7.92 -6.22 9.80
CA PRO A 65 7.42 -6.51 11.15
C PRO A 65 7.86 -5.47 12.20
N LEU A 66 8.87 -4.65 11.87
CA LEU A 66 9.38 -3.58 12.74
C LEU A 66 8.60 -2.26 12.62
N SER A 67 7.70 -2.15 11.63
CA SER A 67 6.87 -0.96 11.41
C SER A 67 5.81 -0.85 12.51
N GLU A 68 5.75 0.29 13.19
CA GLU A 68 4.67 0.62 14.12
C GLU A 68 3.60 1.49 13.42
N LYS A 69 2.33 1.19 13.69
CA LYS A 69 1.20 1.93 13.12
C LYS A 69 1.18 3.39 13.59
N ASP A 70 1.06 4.29 12.62
CA ASP A 70 0.95 5.75 12.76
C ASP A 70 2.14 6.41 13.47
N LYS A 71 3.32 5.78 13.39
CA LYS A 71 4.56 6.30 13.98
C LYS A 71 5.71 6.26 12.99
N VAL A 72 6.71 7.08 13.29
CA VAL A 72 8.04 7.01 12.68
C VAL A 72 8.98 6.46 13.73
N VAL A 73 9.56 5.28 13.48
CA VAL A 73 10.47 4.61 14.42
C VAL A 73 11.82 4.42 13.76
N ASN A 74 12.90 4.64 14.51
CA ASN A 74 14.25 4.34 14.04
C ASN A 74 14.67 2.98 14.61
N LYS A 75 15.01 2.02 13.75
CA LYS A 75 15.48 0.69 14.12
C LYS A 75 16.75 0.39 13.32
N HIS A 76 17.81 -0.01 14.01
CA HIS A 76 19.11 -0.34 13.40
C HIS A 76 19.70 0.77 12.51
N GLY A 77 19.39 2.03 12.81
CA GLY A 77 19.83 3.18 12.03
C GLY A 77 18.97 3.46 10.78
N VAL A 78 17.89 2.72 10.55
CA VAL A 78 16.93 2.90 9.46
C VAL A 78 15.65 3.53 10.00
N SER A 79 15.16 4.56 9.32
CA SER A 79 13.89 5.21 9.67
C SER A 79 12.72 4.49 9.01
N LEU A 80 11.82 3.92 9.81
CA LEU A 80 10.60 3.26 9.37
C LEU A 80 9.42 4.22 9.53
N ILE A 81 8.72 4.51 8.44
CA ILE A 81 7.57 5.39 8.36
C ILE A 81 6.33 4.54 8.14
N GLY A 82 5.47 4.44 9.16
CA GLY A 82 4.30 3.56 9.17
C GLY A 82 2.95 4.27 9.27
N TYR A 83 2.74 5.34 8.53
CA TYR A 83 1.47 6.07 8.54
C TYR A 83 0.35 5.31 7.81
N SER A 84 -0.77 5.06 8.49
CA SER A 84 -1.91 4.35 7.90
C SER A 84 -2.74 5.23 6.95
N ASN A 85 -2.66 6.54 7.09
CA ASN A 85 -3.43 7.50 6.29
C ASN A 85 -2.53 8.58 5.68
N LEU A 86 -1.65 8.18 4.77
CA LEU A 86 -0.89 9.14 3.96
C LEU A 86 -1.76 10.14 3.17
N PRO A 87 -2.92 9.75 2.59
CA PRO A 87 -3.76 10.70 1.85
C PRO A 87 -4.23 11.89 2.69
N ALA A 88 -4.39 11.72 4.02
CA ALA A 88 -4.76 12.83 4.90
C ALA A 88 -3.68 13.92 5.00
N MET A 89 -2.41 13.63 4.71
CA MET A 89 -1.37 14.65 4.68
C MET A 89 -1.50 15.59 3.46
N VAL A 90 -2.19 15.15 2.41
CA VAL A 90 -2.44 15.92 1.18
C VAL A 90 -3.95 16.03 0.95
N ALA A 91 -4.66 16.43 2.01
CA ALA A 91 -6.13 16.37 2.08
C ALA A 91 -6.83 17.12 0.94
N THR A 92 -6.32 18.28 0.51
CA THR A 92 -6.92 19.09 -0.55
C THR A 92 -6.96 18.32 -1.88
N ASP A 93 -5.82 17.78 -2.30
CA ASP A 93 -5.70 17.05 -3.57
C ASP A 93 -6.38 15.69 -3.49
N ALA A 94 -6.22 14.97 -2.37
CA ALA A 94 -6.90 13.70 -2.13
C ALA A 94 -8.42 13.85 -2.23
N SER A 95 -8.99 14.90 -1.63
CA SER A 95 -10.43 15.18 -1.69
C SER A 95 -10.88 15.56 -3.10
N ALA A 96 -10.12 16.41 -3.79
CA ALA A 96 -10.43 16.82 -5.15
C ALA A 96 -10.44 15.64 -6.14
N LEU A 97 -9.45 14.74 -6.03
CA LEU A 97 -9.37 13.53 -6.83
C LEU A 97 -10.47 12.53 -6.47
N TYR A 98 -10.77 12.36 -5.17
CA TYR A 98 -11.87 11.51 -4.73
C TYR A 98 -13.23 11.99 -5.27
N ALA A 99 -13.51 13.30 -5.20
CA ALA A 99 -14.73 13.88 -5.76
C ALA A 99 -14.83 13.69 -7.29
N ARG A 100 -13.70 13.73 -8.01
CA ARG A 100 -13.64 13.42 -9.45
C ARG A 100 -13.97 11.96 -9.75
N ASN A 101 -13.64 11.03 -8.85
CA ASN A 101 -13.93 9.61 -9.02
C ASN A 101 -15.37 9.25 -8.65
N VAL A 102 -15.93 9.88 -7.61
CA VAL A 102 -17.30 9.61 -7.15
C VAL A 102 -18.36 10.23 -8.08
N ARG A 103 -18.11 11.43 -8.60
CA ARG A 103 -19.07 12.16 -9.44
C ARG A 103 -19.57 11.38 -10.67
N PRO A 104 -18.73 10.69 -11.45
CA PRO A 104 -19.18 9.83 -12.55
C PRO A 104 -20.15 8.73 -12.11
N CYS A 105 -19.85 8.07 -10.98
CA CYS A 105 -20.72 7.03 -10.42
C CYS A 105 -22.11 7.60 -10.06
N MET A 106 -22.15 8.79 -9.46
CA MET A 106 -23.40 9.50 -9.14
C MET A 106 -24.16 9.94 -10.39
N SER A 107 -23.47 10.47 -11.42
CA SER A 107 -24.12 10.86 -12.67
C SER A 107 -24.68 9.66 -13.44
N ALA A 108 -23.99 8.52 -13.41
CA ALA A 108 -24.44 7.30 -14.05
C ALA A 108 -25.68 6.72 -13.35
N SER A 109 -25.70 6.70 -12.02
CA SER A 109 -26.87 6.24 -11.26
C SER A 109 -28.07 7.19 -11.45
N MET A 110 -27.85 8.51 -11.55
CA MET A 110 -28.89 9.46 -11.92
C MET A 110 -29.43 9.22 -13.33
N TRP A 111 -28.55 8.99 -14.32
CA TRP A 111 -28.96 8.68 -15.70
C TRP A 111 -29.75 7.37 -15.81
N TYR A 112 -29.34 6.32 -15.08
CA TYR A 112 -30.07 5.05 -15.02
C TYR A 112 -31.42 5.19 -14.28
N GLY A 113 -31.51 6.05 -13.27
CA GLY A 113 -32.77 6.36 -12.57
C GLY A 113 -33.72 7.29 -13.34
N MET A 114 -33.19 8.15 -14.23
CA MET A 114 -33.96 9.07 -15.08
C MET A 114 -34.29 8.48 -16.46
N SER A 115 -33.71 7.34 -16.82
CA SER A 115 -34.09 6.63 -18.04
C SER A 115 -35.45 5.97 -17.82
N PRO A 116 -36.52 6.33 -18.56
CA PRO A 116 -37.78 5.62 -18.48
C PRO A 116 -37.54 4.13 -18.84
N PRO A 117 -38.34 3.18 -18.31
CA PRO A 117 -38.24 1.79 -18.71
C PRO A 117 -38.33 1.76 -20.23
N ARG A 118 -37.29 1.22 -20.90
CA ARG A 118 -37.31 1.01 -22.35
C ARG A 118 -38.49 0.09 -22.64
N CYS A 119 -39.62 0.71 -22.96
CA CYS A 119 -40.84 0.03 -23.36
C CYS A 119 -40.51 -0.71 -24.65
N THR A 120 -40.59 -2.03 -24.58
CA THR A 120 -40.48 -2.97 -25.69
C THR A 120 -41.38 -2.54 -26.85
N ARG A 121 -40.81 -2.05 -27.95
CA ARG A 121 -41.37 -1.98 -29.32
C ARG A 121 -40.17 -1.91 -30.27
N ARG A 122 -39.94 -2.79 -31.24
CA ARG A 122 -40.62 -3.93 -31.84
C ARG A 122 -39.53 -4.94 -32.20
#